data_AF-A0A0K1E4B4-F1
#
_entry.id   AF-A0A0K1E4B4-F1
#
_cell.length_a   1.000
_cell.length_b   1.000
_cell.length_c   1.000
_cell.angle_alpha   90.00
_cell.angle_beta   90.00
_cell.angle_gamma   90.00
#
_symmetry.space_group_name_H-M   'P 1'
#
loop_
_entity.id
_entity.type
_entity.pdbx_description
1 polymer ?
#
loop_
_entity_poly.entity_id
_entity_poly.type
_entity_poly.pdbx_seq_one_letter_code
_entity_poly.pdbx_strand_id
1 'polypeptide(L)'
;MQTCIVAECYGNECVGEYLRNAVGGKVRHNPYYGLERILRNVVKEIKPRCSRLVVVIDYETGDARILVEKNFRLTQICGKVWVGQGVNKLAGVVAVVFDPHIETFAEWLGLNPGDKLKHKDACNYLYSELKRDNDANSKFENCIQRIAAAIRQFLG
;
A
#
# COMPACT_ATOMS: atom_id res chain seq x y z
N MET A 1 -12.51 16.23 -7.93
CA MET A 1 -11.71 15.10 -8.46
C MET A 1 -11.29 14.21 -7.28
N GLN A 2 -11.24 12.90 -7.48
CA GLN A 2 -11.12 11.91 -6.39
C GLN A 2 -9.70 11.32 -6.32
N THR A 3 -9.20 11.07 -5.10
CA THR A 3 -8.00 10.26 -4.86
C THR A 3 -8.28 8.81 -5.25
N CYS A 4 -7.39 8.19 -6.01
CA CYS A 4 -7.45 6.78 -6.36
C CYS A 4 -6.36 6.03 -5.60
N ILE A 5 -6.73 4.91 -4.99
CA ILE A 5 -5.81 4.00 -4.30
C ILE A 5 -5.85 2.69 -5.06
N VAL A 6 -4.73 2.25 -5.60
CA VAL A 6 -4.63 1.01 -6.37
C VAL A 6 -3.78 0.02 -5.58
N ALA A 7 -4.34 -1.12 -5.24
CA ALA A 7 -3.65 -2.17 -4.50
C ALA A 7 -3.28 -3.34 -5.42
N GLU A 8 -2.10 -3.91 -5.17
CA GLU A 8 -1.56 -5.07 -5.88
C GLU A 8 -2.27 -6.38 -5.52
N CYS A 9 -2.38 -6.67 -4.23
CA CYS A 9 -2.98 -7.90 -3.73
C CYS A 9 -4.10 -7.63 -2.72
N TYR A 10 -4.76 -8.70 -2.26
CA TYR A 10 -5.83 -8.60 -1.25
C TYR A 10 -5.37 -8.00 0.09
N GLY A 11 -4.16 -8.34 0.55
CA GLY A 11 -3.60 -7.74 1.77
C GLY A 11 -3.33 -6.24 1.60
N ASN A 12 -2.78 -5.84 0.44
CA ASN A 12 -2.60 -4.43 0.12
C ASN A 12 -3.94 -3.69 -0.03
N GLU A 13 -4.98 -4.35 -0.57
CA GLU A 13 -6.34 -3.80 -0.68
C GLU A 13 -6.88 -3.45 0.70
N CYS A 14 -6.69 -4.35 1.68
CA CYS A 14 -7.09 -4.10 3.05
C CYS A 14 -6.45 -2.82 3.62
N VAL A 15 -5.14 -2.67 3.49
CA VAL A 15 -4.47 -1.44 3.94
C VAL A 15 -4.94 -0.23 3.14
N GLY A 16 -5.18 -0.40 1.84
CA GLY A 16 -5.80 0.60 0.99
C GLY A 16 -7.12 1.12 1.56
N GLU A 17 -7.96 0.25 2.11
CA GLU A 17 -9.23 0.63 2.74
C GLU A 17 -9.05 1.42 4.05
N TYR A 18 -8.04 1.08 4.86
CA TYR A 18 -7.68 1.92 6.02
C TYR A 18 -7.16 3.29 5.57
N LEU A 19 -6.32 3.33 4.54
CA LEU A 19 -5.81 4.58 3.98
C LEU A 19 -6.92 5.43 3.37
N ARG A 20 -7.91 4.81 2.73
CA ARG A 20 -9.10 5.51 2.19
C ARG A 20 -9.78 6.35 3.25
N ASN A 21 -9.92 5.84 4.47
CA ASN A 21 -10.54 6.58 5.56
C ASN A 21 -9.68 7.77 6.02
N ALA A 22 -8.35 7.67 5.89
CA ALA A 22 -7.42 8.73 6.28
C ALA A 22 -7.22 9.81 5.19
N VAL A 23 -7.02 9.42 3.93
CA VAL A 23 -6.67 10.36 2.83
C VAL A 23 -7.81 10.60 1.83
N GLY A 24 -8.95 9.94 2.03
CA GLY A 24 -10.08 9.95 1.10
C GLY A 24 -9.80 9.17 -0.18
N GLY A 25 -10.85 8.86 -0.94
CA GLY A 25 -10.70 8.27 -2.27
C GLY A 25 -11.50 7.00 -2.50
N LYS A 26 -11.15 6.27 -3.56
CA LYS A 26 -11.65 4.93 -3.87
C LYS A 26 -10.48 3.96 -3.99
N VAL A 27 -10.60 2.83 -3.30
CA VAL A 27 -9.69 1.71 -3.45
C VAL A 27 -10.10 0.89 -4.66
N ARG A 28 -9.10 0.41 -5.39
CA ARG A 28 -9.24 -0.48 -6.53
C ARG A 28 -8.22 -1.59 -6.39
N HIS A 29 -8.71 -2.81 -6.45
CA HIS A 29 -7.89 -4.00 -6.52
C HIS A 29 -8.49 -4.95 -7.55
N ASN A 30 -7.61 -5.73 -8.17
CA ASN A 30 -7.98 -6.84 -9.02
C ASN A 30 -6.89 -7.92 -8.84
N PRO A 31 -7.26 -9.20 -8.70
CA PRO A 31 -6.29 -10.28 -8.45
C PRO A 31 -5.22 -10.44 -9.54
N TYR A 32 -5.41 -9.81 -10.71
CA TYR A 32 -4.43 -9.79 -11.79
C TYR A 32 -3.56 -8.52 -11.82
N TYR A 33 -3.56 -7.70 -10.76
CA TYR A 33 -2.79 -6.45 -10.61
C TYR A 33 -1.43 -6.68 -9.95
N GLY A 34 -0.68 -7.69 -10.36
CA GLY A 34 0.72 -7.83 -9.93
C GLY A 34 1.56 -6.57 -10.22
N LEU A 35 2.66 -6.40 -9.48
CA LEU A 35 3.51 -5.22 -9.45
C LEU A 35 3.81 -4.63 -10.83
N GLU A 36 4.33 -5.43 -11.76
CA GLU A 36 4.68 -4.96 -13.10
C GLU A 36 3.47 -4.35 -13.83
N ARG A 37 2.31 -4.99 -13.70
CA ARG A 37 1.09 -4.53 -14.36
C ARG A 37 0.61 -3.22 -13.77
N ILE A 38 0.70 -3.07 -12.44
CA ILE A 38 0.38 -1.80 -11.79
C ILE A 38 1.24 -0.70 -12.34
N LEU A 39 2.57 -0.88 -12.32
CA LEU A 39 3.52 0.16 -12.70
C LEU A 39 3.50 0.48 -14.20
N ARG A 40 3.25 -0.52 -15.07
CA ARG A 40 3.29 -0.31 -16.53
C ARG A 40 1.96 0.15 -17.14
N ASN A 41 0.83 -0.38 -16.66
CA ASN A 41 -0.47 -0.26 -17.34
C ASN A 41 -1.49 0.45 -16.46
N VAL A 42 -1.73 -0.07 -15.25
CA VAL A 42 -2.82 0.43 -14.38
C VAL A 42 -2.58 1.89 -14.01
N VAL A 43 -1.35 2.27 -13.66
CA VAL A 43 -1.03 3.66 -13.36
C VAL A 43 -1.26 4.56 -14.57
N LYS A 44 -0.90 4.15 -15.80
CA LYS A 44 -1.13 4.97 -17.00
C LYS A 44 -2.61 5.16 -17.32
N GLU A 45 -3.42 4.13 -17.11
CA GLU A 45 -4.86 4.17 -17.38
C GLU A 45 -5.64 4.94 -16.30
N ILE A 46 -5.20 4.82 -15.04
CA ILE A 46 -5.90 5.39 -13.89
C ILE A 46 -5.46 6.83 -13.62
N LYS A 47 -4.17 7.15 -13.73
CA LYS A 47 -3.64 8.49 -13.43
C LYS A 47 -4.38 9.63 -14.15
N PRO A 48 -4.75 9.54 -15.44
CA PRO A 48 -5.51 10.60 -16.12
C PRO A 48 -6.92 10.83 -15.57
N ARG A 49 -7.47 9.87 -14.81
CA ARG A 49 -8.83 9.89 -14.26
C ARG A 49 -8.87 10.26 -12.77
N CYS A 50 -7.72 10.53 -12.16
CA CYS A 50 -7.57 10.74 -10.73
C CYS A 50 -6.80 12.03 -10.46
N SER A 51 -7.25 12.84 -9.50
CA SER A 51 -6.46 14.02 -9.10
C SER A 51 -5.19 13.65 -8.35
N ARG A 52 -5.25 12.54 -7.62
CA ARG A 52 -4.19 11.99 -6.79
C ARG A 52 -4.20 10.48 -6.96
N LEU A 53 -3.02 9.87 -7.17
CA LEU A 53 -2.90 8.43 -7.31
C LEU A 53 -1.93 7.89 -6.27
N VAL A 54 -2.43 6.97 -5.46
CA VAL A 54 -1.64 6.17 -4.51
C VAL A 54 -1.63 4.74 -5.02
N VAL A 55 -0.46 4.10 -5.03
CA VAL A 55 -0.32 2.66 -5.26
C VAL A 55 0.12 1.99 -3.96
N VAL A 56 -0.43 0.82 -3.66
CA VAL A 56 -0.13 0.02 -2.47
C VAL A 56 0.38 -1.33 -2.97
N ILE A 57 1.67 -1.58 -2.80
CA ILE A 57 2.40 -2.66 -3.47
C ILE A 57 3.37 -3.33 -2.50
N ASP A 58 3.80 -4.53 -2.86
CA ASP A 58 4.84 -5.26 -2.15
C ASP A 58 6.23 -4.93 -2.73
N TYR A 59 7.25 -5.03 -1.89
CA TYR A 59 8.66 -4.76 -2.22
C TYR A 59 9.41 -6.07 -2.45
N GLU A 60 8.85 -6.90 -3.32
CA GLU A 60 9.36 -8.24 -3.56
C GLU A 60 10.83 -8.20 -4.00
N THR A 61 11.59 -9.25 -3.67
CA THR A 61 13.01 -9.34 -4.02
C THR A 61 13.24 -9.45 -5.53
N GLY A 62 14.46 -9.14 -5.98
CA GLY A 62 14.86 -9.30 -7.39
C GLY A 62 14.37 -8.15 -8.28
N ASP A 63 13.94 -8.48 -9.50
CA ASP A 63 13.58 -7.49 -10.53
C ASP A 63 12.42 -6.57 -10.09
N ALA A 64 11.50 -7.10 -9.30
CA ALA A 64 10.41 -6.35 -8.68
C ALA A 64 10.93 -5.17 -7.83
N ARG A 65 11.89 -5.43 -6.93
CA ARG A 65 12.55 -4.40 -6.11
C ARG A 65 13.19 -3.32 -6.98
N ILE A 66 13.94 -3.74 -8.00
CA ILE A 66 14.64 -2.83 -8.92
C ILE A 66 13.63 -1.90 -9.62
N LEU A 67 12.47 -2.43 -10.02
CA LEU A 67 11.42 -1.63 -10.63
C LEU A 67 10.87 -0.57 -9.66
N VAL A 68 10.67 -0.91 -8.39
CA VAL A 68 10.22 0.07 -7.38
C VAL A 68 11.30 1.13 -7.15
N GLU A 69 12.54 0.73 -6.89
CA GLU A 69 13.68 1.64 -6.62
C GLU A 69 13.95 2.60 -7.78
N LYS A 70 13.82 2.11 -9.01
CA LYS A 70 14.00 2.93 -10.22
C LYS A 70 12.89 3.96 -10.42
N ASN A 71 11.68 3.68 -9.95
CA ASN A 71 10.50 4.50 -10.22
C ASN A 71 10.03 5.34 -9.02
N PHE A 72 10.55 5.10 -7.81
CA PHE A 72 10.15 5.84 -6.61
C PHE A 72 11.34 6.26 -5.76
N ARG A 73 11.29 7.49 -5.23
CA ARG A 73 12.17 7.95 -4.15
C ARG A 73 11.53 7.57 -2.82
N LEU A 74 12.02 6.48 -2.22
CA LEU A 74 11.45 5.89 -1.01
C LEU A 74 11.97 6.54 0.26
N THR A 75 11.13 6.60 1.28
CA THR A 75 11.47 6.95 2.66
C THR A 75 10.78 5.97 3.59
N GLN A 76 11.52 5.41 4.54
CA GLN A 76 10.95 4.46 5.49
C GLN A 76 10.04 5.21 6.45
N ILE A 77 8.80 4.75 6.57
CA ILE A 77 7.80 5.43 7.41
C ILE A 77 7.62 4.69 8.73
N CYS A 78 7.50 3.37 8.72
CA CYS A 78 7.32 2.59 9.95
C CYS A 78 7.72 1.14 9.70
N GLY A 79 8.48 0.53 10.61
CA GLY A 79 8.80 -0.90 10.59
C GLY A 79 9.14 -1.42 9.20
N LYS A 80 8.18 -2.13 8.59
CA LYS A 80 8.27 -2.78 7.27
C LYS A 80 7.57 -2.01 6.13
N VAL A 81 7.39 -0.70 6.26
CA VAL A 81 6.66 0.12 5.28
C VAL A 81 7.47 1.34 4.86
N TRP A 82 7.58 1.48 3.55
CA TRP A 82 8.16 2.64 2.88
C TRP A 82 7.06 3.43 2.17
N VAL A 83 7.24 4.74 2.05
CA VAL A 83 6.42 5.57 1.19
C VAL A 83 7.33 6.33 0.25
N GLY A 84 6.95 6.44 -1.03
CA GLY A 84 7.78 7.12 -2.00
C GLY A 84 7.05 7.91 -3.05
N GLN A 85 7.74 8.92 -3.55
CA GLN A 85 7.27 9.75 -4.66
C GLN A 85 7.72 9.14 -5.98
N GLY A 86 6.79 9.01 -6.91
CA GLY A 86 7.08 8.54 -8.26
C GLY A 86 7.96 9.55 -9.01
N VAL A 87 8.92 9.04 -9.77
CA VAL A 87 9.80 9.84 -10.64
C VAL A 87 9.48 9.60 -12.11
N ASN A 88 9.97 10.48 -12.99
CA ASN A 88 9.82 10.37 -14.44
C ASN A 88 8.35 10.17 -14.85
N LYS A 89 8.03 9.03 -15.49
CA LYS A 89 6.67 8.69 -15.96
C LYS A 89 5.67 8.54 -14.82
N LEU A 90 6.14 8.28 -13.60
CA LEU A 90 5.31 8.15 -12.39
C LEU A 90 5.25 9.44 -11.55
N ALA A 91 5.77 10.58 -12.04
CA ALA A 91 5.66 11.86 -11.33
C ALA A 91 4.20 12.17 -10.92
N GLY A 92 3.96 12.51 -9.65
CA GLY A 92 2.61 12.72 -9.10
C GLY A 92 1.89 11.45 -8.63
N VAL A 93 2.55 10.30 -8.64
CA VAL A 93 2.09 9.05 -8.00
C VAL A 93 2.82 8.86 -6.69
N VAL A 94 2.12 8.42 -5.64
CA VAL A 94 2.74 8.03 -4.38
C VAL A 94 2.64 6.51 -4.22
N ALA A 95 3.72 5.85 -3.85
CA ALA A 95 3.71 4.43 -3.50
C ALA A 95 3.74 4.25 -1.98
N VAL A 96 2.93 3.33 -1.48
CA VAL A 96 3.05 2.70 -0.17
C VAL A 96 3.56 1.28 -0.43
N VAL A 97 4.70 0.96 0.16
CA VAL A 97 5.51 -0.21 -0.23
C VAL A 97 5.80 -1.05 1.00
N PHE A 98 5.33 -2.30 1.03
CA PHE A 98 5.57 -3.25 2.13
C PHE A 98 6.82 -4.08 1.89
N ASP A 99 7.73 -4.17 2.86
CA ASP A 99 9.06 -4.79 2.68
C ASP A 99 9.22 -6.09 3.49
N PRO A 100 9.35 -7.27 2.84
CA PRO A 100 9.15 -7.50 1.40
C PRO A 100 7.68 -7.63 0.99
N HIS A 101 6.79 -7.99 1.92
CA HIS A 101 5.35 -8.22 1.65
C HIS A 101 4.48 -7.72 2.80
N ILE A 102 3.19 -7.54 2.54
CA ILE A 102 2.20 -7.19 3.56
C ILE A 102 2.14 -8.21 4.72
N GLU A 103 2.38 -9.49 4.46
CA GLU A 103 2.46 -10.54 5.48
C GLU A 103 3.58 -10.26 6.49
N THR A 104 4.76 -9.86 6.01
CA THR A 104 5.88 -9.53 6.89
C THR A 104 5.60 -8.29 7.73
N PHE A 105 4.81 -7.36 7.21
CA PHE A 105 4.31 -6.24 8.01
C PHE A 105 3.34 -6.72 9.09
N ALA A 106 2.41 -7.62 8.78
CA ALA A 106 1.52 -8.20 9.78
C ALA A 106 2.27 -8.99 10.85
N GLU A 107 3.31 -9.75 10.48
CA GLU A 107 4.21 -10.41 11.44
C GLU A 107 4.95 -9.41 12.33
N TRP A 108 5.42 -8.29 11.76
CA TRP A 108 6.04 -7.21 12.54
C TRP A 108 5.08 -6.56 13.56
N LEU A 109 3.78 -6.55 13.26
CA LEU A 109 2.76 -6.13 14.22
C LEU A 109 2.55 -7.14 15.36
N GLY A 110 3.08 -8.36 15.24
CA GLY A 110 2.87 -9.46 16.17
C GLY A 110 1.78 -10.45 15.74
N LEU A 111 1.26 -10.34 14.51
CA LEU A 111 0.21 -11.21 13.98
C LEU A 111 0.81 -12.45 13.28
N ASN A 112 -0.02 -13.47 13.03
CA ASN A 112 0.39 -14.66 12.30
C ASN A 112 -0.48 -14.90 11.05
N PRO A 113 -0.25 -14.17 9.95
CA PRO A 113 -1.14 -14.16 8.80
C PRO A 113 -1.15 -15.47 8.00
N GLY A 114 -0.03 -16.21 7.95
CA GLY A 114 0.12 -17.30 6.99
C GLY A 114 -0.28 -16.85 5.58
N ASP A 115 -1.16 -17.61 4.93
CA ASP A 115 -1.68 -17.26 3.59
C ASP A 115 -2.96 -16.40 3.63
N LYS A 116 -3.47 -16.01 4.81
CA LYS A 116 -4.77 -15.31 4.93
C LYS A 116 -4.81 -13.98 4.18
N LEU A 117 -3.67 -13.29 4.06
CA LEU A 117 -3.58 -12.00 3.35
C LEU A 117 -3.50 -12.15 1.82
N LYS A 118 -3.34 -13.37 1.31
CA LYS A 118 -3.33 -13.68 -0.13
C LYS A 118 -4.72 -13.97 -0.69
N HIS A 119 -5.76 -13.91 0.14
CA HIS A 119 -7.12 -14.30 -0.21
C HIS A 119 -8.11 -13.16 -0.05
N LYS A 120 -9.29 -13.29 -0.69
CA LYS A 120 -10.39 -12.31 -0.62
C LYS A 120 -10.85 -11.93 0.78
N ASP A 121 -10.58 -12.78 1.78
CA ASP A 121 -10.95 -12.56 3.17
C ASP A 121 -9.84 -11.83 3.98
N ALA A 122 -8.78 -11.34 3.32
CA ALA A 122 -7.66 -10.62 3.95
C ALA A 122 -8.13 -9.48 4.85
N CYS A 123 -9.13 -8.70 4.40
CA CYS A 123 -9.69 -7.60 5.19
C CYS A 123 -10.36 -8.07 6.48
N ASN A 124 -11.15 -9.15 6.39
CA ASN A 124 -11.83 -9.72 7.56
C ASN A 124 -10.82 -10.25 8.57
N TYR A 125 -9.79 -10.95 8.08
CA TYR A 125 -8.68 -11.42 8.91
C TYR A 125 -8.00 -10.25 9.63
N LEU A 126 -7.48 -9.27 8.89
CA LEU A 126 -6.71 -8.17 9.47
C LEU A 126 -7.54 -7.37 10.47
N TYR A 127 -8.79 -7.05 10.14
CA TYR A 127 -9.71 -6.39 11.06
C TYR A 127 -9.94 -7.21 12.34
N SER A 128 -10.17 -8.51 12.22
CA SER A 128 -10.43 -9.37 13.38
C SER A 128 -9.23 -9.49 14.31
N GLU A 129 -8.01 -9.54 13.76
CA GLU A 129 -6.78 -9.67 14.55
C GLU A 129 -6.41 -8.35 15.22
N LEU A 130 -6.49 -7.22 14.51
CA LEU A 130 -6.27 -5.90 15.10
C LEU A 130 -7.29 -5.61 16.21
N LYS A 131 -8.54 -6.07 16.08
CA LYS A 131 -9.53 -5.93 17.15
C LYS A 131 -9.21 -6.75 18.40
N ARG A 132 -8.49 -7.87 18.26
CA ARG A 132 -8.15 -8.79 19.37
C ARG A 132 -6.89 -8.35 20.12
N ASP A 133 -5.94 -7.72 19.43
CA ASP A 133 -4.65 -7.32 19.99
C ASP A 133 -4.49 -5.80 19.99
N ASN A 134 -4.56 -5.21 21.18
CA ASN A 134 -4.44 -3.76 21.37
C ASN A 134 -3.05 -3.21 21.00
N ASP A 135 -1.98 -3.98 21.19
CA ASP A 135 -0.62 -3.54 20.84
C ASP A 135 -0.45 -3.54 19.32
N ALA A 136 -0.88 -4.62 18.66
CA ALA A 136 -0.90 -4.70 17.20
C ALA A 136 -1.75 -3.58 16.58
N ASN A 137 -2.94 -3.31 17.14
CA ASN A 137 -3.80 -2.21 16.69
C ASN A 137 -3.11 -0.84 16.84
N SER A 138 -2.50 -0.58 17.99
CA SER A 138 -1.83 0.70 18.25
C SER A 138 -0.65 0.92 17.30
N LYS A 139 0.16 -0.11 17.04
CA LYS A 139 1.25 -0.06 16.05
C LYS A 139 0.72 0.17 14.64
N PHE A 140 -0.34 -0.53 14.26
CA PHE A 140 -0.96 -0.40 12.95
C PHE A 140 -1.53 1.00 12.74
N GLU A 141 -2.35 1.51 13.66
CA GLU A 141 -2.95 2.84 13.58
C GLU A 141 -1.87 3.94 13.52
N ASN A 142 -0.83 3.84 14.35
CA ASN A 142 0.30 4.76 14.30
C ASN A 142 0.99 4.75 12.92
N CYS A 143 1.22 3.57 12.37
CA CYS A 143 1.84 3.41 11.05
C CYS A 143 0.94 4.00 9.94
N ILE A 144 -0.38 3.73 9.96
CA ILE A 144 -1.36 4.30 9.03
C ILE A 144 -1.39 5.83 9.10
N GLN A 145 -1.36 6.41 10.30
CA GLN A 145 -1.32 7.86 10.46
C GLN A 145 -0.06 8.48 9.84
N ARG A 146 1.10 7.84 10.04
CA ARG A 146 2.37 8.30 9.46
C ARG A 146 2.38 8.17 7.93
N ILE A 147 1.84 7.07 7.39
CA ILE A 147 1.68 6.88 5.94
C ILE A 147 0.75 7.97 5.37
N ALA A 148 -0.39 8.21 6.01
CA ALA A 148 -1.34 9.23 5.58
C ALA A 148 -0.72 10.64 5.62
N ALA A 149 0.08 10.95 6.64
CA ALA A 149 0.82 12.22 6.72
C ALA A 149 1.80 12.36 5.55
N ALA A 150 2.58 11.32 5.25
CA ALA A 150 3.51 11.31 4.12
C ALA A 150 2.78 11.47 2.76
N ILE A 151 1.66 10.77 2.55
CA ILE A 151 0.82 10.91 1.35
C ILE A 151 0.33 12.35 1.19
N ARG A 152 -0.16 12.97 2.27
CA ARG A 152 -0.62 14.36 2.25
C ARG A 152 0.52 15.34 1.98
N GLN A 153 1.73 15.09 2.48
CA GLN A 153 2.89 15.92 2.17
C GLN A 153 3.29 15.81 0.69
N PHE A 154 3.13 14.64 0.09
CA PHE A 154 3.56 14.37 -1.29
C PHE A 154 2.52 14.76 -2.35
N LEU A 155 1.24 14.80 -1.99
CA LEU A 155 0.12 15.11 -2.90
C LEU A 155 -0.64 16.39 -2.52
N GLY A 156 -0.28 17.01 -1.40
CA GLY A 156 -0.87 18.22 -0.83
C GLY A 156 -0.41 19.48 -1.53
#